data_AF-K9WWQ6-F1
#
_entry.id   AF-K9WWQ6-F1
#
_cell.length_a   1.000
_cell.length_b   1.000
_cell.length_c   1.000
_cell.angle_alpha   90.00
_cell.angle_beta   90.00
_cell.angle_gamma   90.00
#
_symmetry.space_group_name_H-M   'P 1'
#
loop_
_entity.id
_entity.type
_entity.pdbx_description
1 polymer ?
#
loop_
_entity_poly.entity_id
_entity_poly.type
_entity_poly.pdbx_seq_one_letter_code
_entity_poly.pdbx_strand_id
1 'polypeptide(L)'
;MNLKYIKEKLFPVIKVVSIVGITSAICLEIWDIQSLTTNNHLPSILNPVLIIARLALAAHFVEGVIAACYAPAKNQKPIKYGVYTFFVGLFGLLELFDNHSQIPDLSKQSESEP
;
A
#
# COMPACT_ATOMS: atom_id res chain seq x y z
N MET A 1 6.64 23.13 -6.38
CA MET A 1 5.34 22.46 -6.13
C MET A 1 5.10 22.44 -4.63
N ASN A 2 3.92 22.84 -4.14
CA ASN A 2 3.68 23.00 -2.70
C ASN A 2 3.52 21.62 -2.01
N LEU A 3 4.37 21.31 -1.03
CA LEU A 3 4.42 20.00 -0.36
C LEU A 3 3.07 19.60 0.26
N LYS A 4 2.30 20.59 0.74
CA LYS A 4 0.97 20.39 1.33
C LYS A 4 -0.06 19.94 0.29
N TYR A 5 -0.02 20.56 -0.90
CA TYR A 5 -0.86 20.18 -2.04
C TYR A 5 -0.61 18.74 -2.50
N ILE A 6 0.66 18.29 -2.46
CA ILE A 6 1.04 16.91 -2.83
C ILE A 6 0.45 15.92 -1.83
N LYS A 7 0.58 16.18 -0.53
CA LYS A 7 0.04 15.31 0.52
C LYS A 7 -1.50 15.25 0.50
N GLU A 8 -2.19 16.36 0.28
CA GLU A 8 -3.66 16.38 0.36
C GLU A 8 -4.35 15.81 -0.88
N LYS A 9 -3.76 15.95 -2.08
CA LYS A 9 -4.44 15.60 -3.33
C LYS A 9 -3.84 14.41 -4.08
N LEU A 10 -2.52 14.22 -4.04
CA LEU A 10 -1.88 13.12 -4.75
C LEU A 10 -1.89 11.81 -3.95
N PHE A 11 -1.73 11.86 -2.62
CA PHE A 11 -1.73 10.64 -1.79
C PHE A 11 -3.02 9.82 -1.96
N PRO A 12 -4.24 10.39 -1.84
CA PRO A 12 -5.47 9.61 -2.00
C PRO A 12 -5.60 8.99 -3.39
N VAL A 13 -5.22 9.72 -4.44
CA VAL A 13 -5.28 9.25 -5.82
C VAL A 13 -4.33 8.08 -6.04
N ILE A 14 -3.09 8.18 -5.55
CA ILE A 14 -2.10 7.12 -5.69
C ILE A 14 -2.56 5.85 -4.97
N LYS A 15 -3.18 5.96 -3.78
CA LYS A 15 -3.75 4.80 -3.08
C LYS A 15 -4.79 4.07 -3.91
N VAL A 16 -5.72 4.80 -4.51
CA VAL A 16 -6.79 4.21 -5.32
C VAL A 16 -6.21 3.51 -6.55
N VAL A 17 -5.28 4.17 -7.26
CA VAL A 17 -4.60 3.59 -8.42
C VAL A 17 -3.81 2.35 -8.02
N SER A 18 -3.13 2.38 -6.88
CA SER A 18 -2.36 1.28 -6.31
C SER A 18 -3.24 0.06 -6.02
N ILE A 19 -4.37 0.26 -5.32
CA ILE A 19 -5.34 -0.80 -5.03
C ILE A 19 -5.83 -1.45 -6.33
N VAL A 20 -6.28 -0.64 -7.30
CA VAL A 20 -6.76 -1.13 -8.59
C VAL A 20 -5.66 -1.89 -9.34
N GLY A 21 -4.43 -1.37 -9.33
CA GLY A 21 -3.27 -1.99 -9.98
C GLY A 21 -2.91 -3.35 -9.37
N ILE A 22 -2.82 -3.43 -8.04
CA ILE A 22 -2.50 -4.68 -7.33
C ILE A 22 -3.61 -5.71 -7.47
N THR A 23 -4.88 -5.30 -7.39
CA THR A 23 -6.00 -6.22 -7.65
C THR A 23 -5.94 -6.75 -9.09
N SER A 24 -5.66 -5.90 -10.07
CA SER A 24 -5.53 -6.32 -11.47
C SER A 24 -4.33 -7.26 -11.67
N ALA A 25 -3.21 -7.01 -11.01
CA ALA A 25 -2.04 -7.88 -11.03
C ALA A 25 -2.35 -9.28 -10.46
N ILE A 26 -3.10 -9.36 -9.35
CA ILE A 26 -3.55 -10.64 -8.79
C ILE A 26 -4.43 -11.40 -9.79
N CYS A 27 -5.41 -10.72 -10.41
CA CYS A 27 -6.26 -11.34 -11.41
C CYS A 27 -5.46 -11.85 -12.62
N LEU A 28 -4.46 -11.07 -13.07
CA LEU A 28 -3.60 -11.46 -14.19
C LEU A 28 -2.73 -12.67 -13.85
N GLU A 29 -2.16 -12.75 -12.64
CA GLU A 29 -1.43 -13.93 -12.18
C GLU A 29 -2.32 -15.17 -12.08
N ILE A 30 -3.56 -15.03 -11.59
CA ILE A 30 -4.52 -16.13 -11.55
C ILE A 30 -4.81 -16.63 -12.96
N TRP A 31 -5.00 -15.72 -13.94
CA TRP A 31 -5.18 -16.11 -15.33
C TRP A 31 -3.92 -16.81 -15.88
N ASP A 32 -2.72 -16.29 -15.64
CA ASP A 32 -1.48 -16.94 -16.08
C ASP A 32 -1.39 -18.39 -15.58
N ILE A 33 -1.65 -18.62 -14.29
CA ILE A 33 -1.68 -19.96 -13.68
C ILE A 33 -2.76 -20.86 -14.32
N GLN A 34 -3.96 -20.33 -14.57
CA GLN A 34 -5.03 -21.08 -15.25
C GLN A 34 -4.64 -21.45 -16.69
N SER A 35 -3.96 -20.55 -17.39
CA SER A 35 -3.52 -20.76 -18.78
C SER A 35 -2.51 -21.90 -18.86
N LEU A 36 -1.52 -21.91 -17.97
CA LEU A 36 -0.54 -22.98 -17.82
C LEU A 36 -1.19 -24.34 -17.49
N THR A 37 -2.25 -24.33 -16.68
CA THR A 37 -2.98 -25.55 -16.30
C THR A 37 -3.84 -26.11 -17.44
N THR A 38 -4.31 -25.26 -18.35
CA THR A 38 -5.21 -25.63 -19.46
C THR A 38 -4.48 -25.83 -20.80
N ASN A 39 -3.15 -25.75 -20.83
CA ASN A 39 -2.32 -25.73 -22.04
C ASN A 39 -2.71 -24.62 -23.03
N ASN A 40 -3.36 -23.56 -22.52
CA ASN A 40 -3.62 -22.36 -23.28
C ASN A 40 -2.51 -21.36 -22.97
N HIS A 41 -1.89 -20.79 -24.00
CA HIS A 41 -0.86 -19.77 -23.78
C HIS A 41 -1.49 -18.39 -23.65
N LEU A 42 -1.04 -17.62 -22.65
CA LEU A 42 -1.34 -16.20 -22.60
C LEU A 42 -0.75 -15.49 -23.82
N PRO A 43 -1.42 -14.47 -24.38
CA PRO A 43 -0.86 -13.66 -25.46
C PRO A 43 0.52 -13.11 -25.06
N SER A 44 1.53 -13.29 -25.90
CA SER A 44 2.92 -12.90 -25.60
C SER A 44 3.10 -11.40 -25.33
N ILE A 45 2.17 -10.57 -25.81
CA ILE A 45 2.10 -9.13 -25.50
C ILE A 45 1.91 -8.85 -24.00
N LEU A 46 1.37 -9.79 -23.24
CA LEU A 46 1.17 -9.68 -21.79
C LEU A 46 2.40 -10.09 -20.98
N ASN A 47 3.41 -10.73 -21.57
CA ASN A 47 4.65 -11.09 -20.88
C ASN A 47 5.34 -9.91 -20.16
N PRO A 48 5.56 -8.75 -20.79
CA PRO A 48 6.13 -7.60 -20.07
C PRO A 48 5.21 -7.10 -18.95
N VAL A 49 3.89 -7.17 -19.13
CA VAL A 49 2.91 -6.79 -18.11
C VAL A 49 2.97 -7.73 -16.91
N LEU A 50 3.10 -9.04 -17.15
CA LEU A 50 3.28 -10.06 -16.11
C LEU A 50 4.56 -9.83 -15.30
N ILE A 51 5.68 -9.52 -15.97
CA ILE A 51 6.94 -9.23 -15.25
C ILE A 51 6.76 -8.05 -14.30
N ILE A 52 6.13 -6.96 -14.77
CA ILE A 52 5.86 -5.78 -13.94
C ILE A 52 4.88 -6.12 -12.81
N ALA A 53 3.83 -6.89 -13.09
CA ALA A 53 2.85 -7.33 -12.10
C ALA A 53 3.50 -8.15 -10.98
N ARG A 54 4.39 -9.10 -11.32
CA ARG A 54 5.15 -9.90 -10.35
C ARG A 54 6.04 -9.05 -9.47
N LEU A 55 6.79 -8.13 -10.08
CA LEU A 55 7.66 -7.22 -9.33
C LEU A 55 6.85 -6.33 -8.39
N ALA A 56 5.72 -5.79 -8.86
CA ALA A 56 4.83 -4.97 -8.04
C ALA A 56 4.25 -5.77 -6.87
N LEU A 57 3.72 -6.97 -7.12
CA LEU A 57 3.18 -7.86 -6.08
C LEU A 57 4.25 -8.25 -5.05
N ALA A 58 5.46 -8.59 -5.49
CA ALA A 58 6.57 -8.94 -4.61
C ALA A 58 6.99 -7.75 -3.72
N ALA A 59 7.13 -6.55 -4.30
CA ALA A 59 7.47 -5.35 -3.56
C ALA A 59 6.40 -5.02 -2.51
N HIS A 60 5.13 -4.99 -2.92
CA HIS A 60 3.99 -4.75 -2.04
C HIS A 60 3.86 -5.80 -0.94
N PHE A 61 4.20 -7.07 -1.23
CA PHE A 61 4.24 -8.13 -0.22
C PHE A 61 5.30 -7.85 0.85
N VAL A 62 6.51 -7.49 0.45
CA VAL A 62 7.59 -7.12 1.39
C VAL A 62 7.16 -5.92 2.24
N GLU A 63 6.57 -4.90 1.64
CA GLU A 63 6.07 -3.72 2.36
C GLU A 63 4.96 -4.08 3.37
N GLY A 64 4.03 -4.95 2.97
CA GLY A 64 2.98 -5.47 3.84
C GLY A 64 3.54 -6.26 5.03
N VAL A 65 4.58 -7.07 4.82
CA VAL A 65 5.27 -7.80 5.89
C VAL A 65 5.95 -6.84 6.85
N ILE A 66 6.72 -5.86 6.33
CA ILE A 66 7.35 -4.83 7.16
C ILE A 66 6.29 -4.11 7.99
N ALA A 67 5.19 -3.68 7.38
CA ALA A 67 4.09 -3.04 8.08
C ALA A 67 3.49 -3.91 9.19
N ALA A 68 3.24 -5.19 8.93
CA ALA A 68 2.72 -6.12 9.94
C ALA A 68 3.70 -6.28 11.11
N CYS A 69 5.01 -6.36 10.86
CA CYS A 69 6.03 -6.48 11.89
C CYS A 69 6.15 -5.22 12.77
N TYR A 70 6.07 -4.03 12.17
CA TYR A 70 6.22 -2.76 12.90
C TYR A 70 4.92 -2.19 13.46
N ALA A 71 3.75 -2.70 13.04
CA ALA A 71 2.44 -2.26 13.52
C ALA A 71 2.21 -2.36 15.04
N PRO A 72 2.62 -3.43 15.76
CA PRO A 72 2.49 -3.49 17.21
C PRO A 72 3.22 -2.35 17.92
N ALA A 73 4.41 -1.98 17.43
CA ALA A 73 5.21 -0.89 17.98
C ALA A 73 4.58 0.49 17.76
N LYS A 74 3.54 0.58 16.92
CA LYS A 74 2.78 1.80 16.61
C LYS A 74 1.34 1.74 17.10
N ASN A 75 1.00 0.82 18.03
CA ASN A 75 -0.35 0.59 18.54
C ASN A 75 -1.39 0.26 17.44
N GLN A 76 -0.96 -0.31 16.33
CA GLN A 76 -1.81 -0.75 15.22
C GLN A 76 -1.95 -2.28 15.20
N LYS A 77 -3.09 -2.78 14.69
CA LYS A 77 -3.30 -4.23 14.55
C LYS A 77 -2.45 -4.78 13.40
N PRO A 78 -1.55 -5.77 13.64
CA PRO A 78 -0.57 -6.23 12.64
C PRO A 78 -1.17 -6.66 11.31
N ILE A 79 -2.11 -7.60 11.34
CA ILE A 79 -2.73 -8.16 10.14
C ILE A 79 -3.47 -7.07 9.35
N LYS A 80 -4.26 -6.23 10.05
CA LYS A 80 -5.04 -5.16 9.41
C LYS A 80 -4.12 -4.18 8.69
N TYR A 81 -3.05 -3.76 9.35
CA TYR A 81 -2.14 -2.76 8.82
C TYR A 81 -1.23 -3.33 7.73
N GLY A 82 -0.80 -4.59 7.86
CA GLY A 82 -0.05 -5.30 6.82
C GLY A 82 -0.86 -5.49 5.54
N VAL A 83 -2.11 -5.95 5.64
CA VAL A 83 -3.00 -6.09 4.46
C VAL A 83 -3.26 -4.74 3.81
N TYR A 84 -3.54 -3.69 4.60
CA TYR A 84 -3.68 -2.33 4.07
C TYR A 84 -2.44 -1.89 3.29
N THR A 85 -1.25 -2.10 3.86
CA THR A 85 0.02 -1.72 3.23
C THR A 85 0.32 -2.57 2.00
N PHE A 86 -0.07 -3.85 1.97
CA PHE A 86 0.04 -4.67 0.76
C PHE A 86 -0.72 -4.08 -0.42
N PHE A 87 -1.91 -3.53 -0.22
CA PHE A 87 -2.66 -2.92 -1.33
C PHE A 87 -2.23 -1.50 -1.66
N VAL A 88 -1.81 -0.73 -0.66
CA VAL A 88 -1.46 0.68 -0.83
C VAL A 88 0.01 0.88 -1.22
N GLY A 89 0.88 -0.05 -0.82
CA GLY A 89 2.32 -0.02 -1.01
C GLY A 89 3.04 0.88 0.00
N LEU A 90 4.18 1.45 -0.41
CA LEU A 90 5.03 2.35 0.38
C LEU A 90 4.27 3.43 1.17
N PHE A 91 3.17 3.97 0.64
CA PHE A 91 2.36 4.97 1.35
C PHE A 91 1.74 4.44 2.65
N GLY A 92 1.43 3.14 2.72
CA GLY A 92 0.98 2.48 3.95
C GLY A 92 2.09 2.46 5.01
N LEU A 93 3.33 2.18 4.60
CA LEU A 93 4.51 2.28 5.48
C LEU A 93 4.75 3.73 5.93
N LEU A 94 4.70 4.69 5.00
CA LEU A 94 4.85 6.11 5.34
C LEU A 94 3.85 6.51 6.42
N GLU A 95 2.58 6.13 6.27
CA GLU A 95 1.56 6.39 7.29
C GLU A 95 1.83 5.71 8.62
N LEU A 96 2.42 4.51 8.61
CA LEU A 96 2.74 3.78 9.84
C LEU A 96 3.77 4.54 10.66
N PHE A 97 4.73 5.15 9.99
CA PHE A 97 5.82 5.89 10.62
C PHE A 97 5.50 7.36 10.86
N ASP A 98 4.65 8.00 10.03
CA ASP A 98 4.25 9.42 10.18
C ASP A 98 3.25 9.59 11.36
N ASN A 99 2.46 8.54 11.69
CA ASN A 99 1.55 8.51 12.85
C ASN A 99 2.26 8.61 14.21
N HIS A 100 3.59 8.69 14.27
CA HIS A 100 4.33 8.97 15.51
C HIS A 100 4.32 10.45 15.91
N SER A 101 3.97 11.35 14.98
CA SER A 101 4.16 12.80 15.14
C SER A 101 2.99 13.53 15.81
N GLN A 102 1.88 12.85 16.11
CA GLN A 102 0.80 13.42 16.91
C GLN A 102 1.03 13.12 18.40
N ILE A 103 2.08 13.71 18.96
CA ILE A 103 2.04 14.06 20.38
C ILE A 103 0.94 15.13 20.46
N PRO A 104 -0.10 14.96 21.29
CA PRO A 104 -1.09 16.02 21.48
C PRO A 104 -0.33 17.25 21.94
N ASP A 105 -0.43 18.32 21.15
CA ASP A 105 0.14 19.61 21.48
C ASP A 105 -0.59 20.15 22.73
N LEU A 106 -0.05 19.80 23.90
CA LEU A 106 -0.53 20.23 25.22
C LEU A 106 -0.45 21.75 25.40
N SER A 107 0.12 22.50 24.44
CA SER A 107 0.13 23.96 24.47
C SER A 107 -1.25 24.60 24.26
N LYS A 108 -2.26 23.84 23.82
CA LYS A 108 -3.63 24.38 23.60
C LYS A 108 -4.58 24.22 24.80
N GLN A 109 -4.15 23.63 25.91
CA GLN A 109 -5.00 23.48 27.10
C GLN A 109 -4.87 24.63 28.12
N SER A 110 -3.92 25.55 27.95
CA SER A 110 -3.72 26.66 28.92
C SER A 110 -4.46 27.95 28.58
N GLU A 111 -5.20 28.01 27.46
CA GLU A 111 -5.91 29.24 27.03
C GLU A 111 -7.44 29.17 27.22
N SER A 112 -7.97 28.12 27.85
CA SER A 112 -9.42 27.94 28.02
C SER A 112 -9.89 27.73 29.46
N GLU A 113 -9.26 28.38 30.43
CA GLU A 113 -9.87 28.62 31.74
C GLU A 113 -10.20 30.11 31.89
N PRO A 114 -11.49 30.50 31.93
CA PRO A 114 -11.93 31.77 32.50
C PRO A 114 -11.94 31.74 34.04
#